data_AF-A0A1Q7CAX8-F1
#
_entry.id   AF-A0A1Q7CAX8-F1
#
_cell.length_a   1.000
_cell.length_b   1.000
_cell.length_c   1.000
_cell.angle_alpha   90.00
_cell.angle_beta   90.00
_cell.angle_gamma   90.00
#
_symmetry.space_group_name_H-M   'P 1'
#
loop_
_entity.id
_entity.type
_entity.pdbx_description
1 polymer ?
#
loop_
_entity_poly.entity_id
_entity_poly.type
_entity_poly.pdbx_seq_one_letter_code
_entity_poly.pdbx_strand_id
1 'polypeptide(L)'
;MMINAPKQPPVVEDLRNHSQEQIAELRQLLAVGAPSRPDPRRPGFYEVEGLSSTYYVFKYPTGTKVLLLGVWDRESDPVAAMVSCSCPAA
;
A
#
# COMPACT_ATOMS: atom_id res chain seq x y z
N MET A 1 19.62 0.27 -16.49
CA MET A 1 18.74 -0.64 -17.22
C MET A 1 17.36 -0.58 -16.59
N MET A 2 16.34 -0.08 -17.31
CA MET A 2 14.96 0.01 -16.83
C MET A 2 14.22 -1.25 -17.27
N ILE A 3 13.94 -2.14 -16.32
CA ILE A 3 13.16 -3.35 -16.57
C ILE A 3 11.68 -2.98 -16.72
N ASN A 4 11.23 -2.85 -17.96
CA ASN A 4 9.83 -2.72 -18.32
C ASN A 4 9.19 -4.11 -18.29
N ALA A 5 8.78 -4.57 -17.11
CA ALA A 5 8.07 -5.84 -16.97
C ALA A 5 6.61 -5.66 -17.44
N PRO A 6 6.06 -6.55 -18.30
CA PRO A 6 4.66 -6.49 -18.70
C PRO A 6 3.77 -6.61 -17.46
N LYS A 7 2.91 -5.60 -17.26
CA LYS A 7 2.00 -5.38 -16.12
C LYS A 7 0.96 -6.49 -15.99
N GLN A 8 1.36 -7.70 -15.63
CA GLN A 8 0.42 -8.58 -14.95
C GLN A 8 0.05 -7.90 -13.63
N PRO A 9 -1.25 -7.74 -13.32
CA PRO A 9 -1.64 -7.12 -12.06
C PRO A 9 -1.02 -7.94 -10.93
N PRO A 10 -0.27 -7.30 -10.02
CA PRO A 10 0.41 -8.01 -8.94
C PRO A 10 -0.60 -8.88 -8.19
N VAL A 11 -0.22 -10.12 -7.92
CA VAL A 11 -1.09 -11.02 -7.15
C VAL A 11 -1.13 -10.51 -5.71
N VAL A 12 -2.31 -10.06 -5.30
CA VAL A 12 -2.59 -9.64 -3.92
C VAL A 12 -2.89 -10.87 -3.10
N GLU A 13 -2.00 -11.20 -2.17
CA GLU A 13 -2.20 -12.22 -1.14
C GLU A 13 -2.72 -11.57 0.14
N ASP A 14 -3.82 -12.12 0.66
CA ASP A 14 -4.46 -11.64 1.87
C ASP A 14 -4.10 -12.52 3.06
N LEU A 15 -3.52 -11.94 4.11
CA LEU A 15 -3.11 -12.69 5.31
C LEU A 15 -4.14 -12.68 6.44
N ARG A 16 -5.17 -11.82 6.40
CA ARG A 16 -6.03 -11.54 7.56
C ARG A 16 -7.53 -11.69 7.31
N ASN A 17 -7.94 -12.34 6.22
CA ASN A 17 -9.33 -12.43 5.77
C ASN A 17 -9.99 -11.05 5.63
N HIS A 18 -9.35 -10.14 4.89
CA HIS A 18 -9.98 -8.87 4.53
C HIS A 18 -11.15 -9.10 3.56
N SER A 19 -12.06 -8.12 3.46
CA SER A 19 -13.22 -8.24 2.58
C SER A 19 -12.78 -8.26 1.11
N GLN A 20 -13.57 -8.93 0.27
CA GLN A 20 -13.28 -8.99 -1.18
C GLN A 20 -13.27 -7.59 -1.81
N GLU A 21 -14.07 -6.66 -1.27
CA GLU A 21 -14.12 -5.26 -1.70
C GLU A 21 -12.79 -4.55 -1.44
N GLN A 22 -12.20 -4.71 -0.26
CA GLN A 22 -10.88 -4.16 0.10
C GLN A 22 -9.78 -4.72 -0.81
N ILE A 23 -9.82 -6.02 -1.11
CA ILE A 23 -8.86 -6.66 -2.01
C ILE A 23 -9.04 -6.15 -3.45
N ALA A 24 -10.28 -5.97 -3.91
CA ALA A 24 -10.58 -5.46 -5.24
C ALA A 24 -10.10 -4.02 -5.42
N GLU A 25 -10.38 -3.15 -4.44
CA GLU A 25 -9.90 -1.77 -4.43
C GLU A 25 -8.37 -1.73 -4.47
N LEU A 26 -7.70 -2.48 -3.59
CA LEU A 26 -6.23 -2.53 -3.57
C LEU A 26 -5.65 -3.00 -4.92
N ARG A 27 -6.27 -3.99 -5.57
CA ARG A 27 -5.87 -4.44 -6.91
C ARG A 27 -6.00 -3.32 -7.94
N GLN A 28 -7.08 -2.55 -7.90
CA GLN A 28 -7.26 -1.40 -8.79
C GLN A 28 -6.23 -0.30 -8.52
N LEU A 29 -5.98 0.03 -7.25
CA LEU A 29 -4.96 1.01 -6.85
C LEU A 29 -3.57 0.60 -7.37
N LEU A 30 -3.20 -0.66 -7.21
CA LEU A 30 -1.94 -1.19 -7.72
C LEU A 30 -1.88 -1.21 -9.26
N ALA A 31 -2.98 -1.49 -9.94
CA ALA A 31 -3.05 -1.50 -11.41
C ALA A 31 -2.89 -0.09 -12.02
N VAL A 32 -3.53 0.89 -11.41
CA VAL A 32 -3.45 2.31 -11.79
C VAL A 32 -2.09 2.93 -11.40
N GLY A 33 -1.38 2.33 -10.44
CA GLY A 33 -0.11 2.85 -9.93
C GLY A 33 -0.35 4.00 -8.96
N ALA A 34 -1.34 3.85 -8.08
CA ALA A 34 -1.64 4.80 -7.03
C ALA A 34 -0.39 5.15 -6.20
N PRO A 35 -0.32 6.38 -5.66
CA PRO A 35 0.79 6.79 -4.82
C PRO A 35 0.93 5.82 -3.64
N SER A 36 2.15 5.34 -3.42
CA SER A 36 2.46 4.48 -2.28
C SER A 36 3.64 5.06 -1.53
N ARG A 37 3.48 5.26 -0.23
CA ARG A 37 4.53 5.77 0.67
C ARG A 37 5.39 4.61 1.16
N PRO A 38 6.72 4.61 0.93
CA PRO A 38 7.60 3.60 1.49
C PRO A 38 7.75 3.80 3.00
N ASP A 39 7.78 2.70 3.75
CA ASP A 39 8.08 2.70 5.18
C ASP A 39 9.61 2.88 5.37
N PRO A 40 10.08 4.00 5.96
CA PRO A 40 11.51 4.26 6.12
C PRO A 40 12.19 3.28 7.10
N ARG A 41 11.42 2.59 7.96
CA ARG A 41 11.94 1.65 8.95
C ARG A 41 12.03 0.23 8.42
N ARG A 42 11.26 -0.10 7.37
CA ARG A 42 11.14 -1.48 6.87
C ARG A 42 11.22 -1.51 5.33
N PRO A 43 12.35 -1.91 4.73
CA PRO A 43 12.46 -2.01 3.28
C PRO A 43 11.47 -3.03 2.71
N GLY A 44 10.81 -2.68 1.61
CA GLY A 44 9.79 -3.51 0.97
C GLY A 44 8.37 -3.32 1.49
N PHE A 45 8.17 -2.55 2.57
CA PHE A 45 6.86 -2.17 3.08
C PHE A 45 6.42 -0.81 2.56
N TYR A 46 5.14 -0.72 2.22
CA TYR A 46 4.54 0.45 1.63
C TYR A 46 3.13 0.66 2.17
N GLU A 47 2.74 1.92 2.28
CA GLU A 47 1.36 2.33 2.52
C GLU A 47 0.76 2.80 1.20
N VAL A 48 -0.35 2.21 0.78
CA VAL A 48 -1.10 2.62 -0.41
C VAL A 48 -2.33 3.37 0.06
N GLU A 49 -2.46 4.62 -0.37
CA GLU A 49 -3.62 5.44 -0.03
C GLU A 49 -4.78 5.13 -0.98
N GLY A 50 -5.85 4.58 -0.42
CA GLY A 50 -7.15 4.43 -1.10
C GLY A 50 -8.05 5.64 -0.84
N LEU A 51 -9.32 5.50 -1.21
CA LEU A 51 -10.32 6.58 -1.08
C LEU A 51 -10.68 6.84 0.38
N SER A 52 -11.11 5.79 1.08
CA SER A 52 -11.52 5.85 2.49
C SER A 52 -10.62 5.03 3.41
N SER A 53 -9.76 4.18 2.85
CA SER A 53 -8.86 3.33 3.63
C SER A 53 -7.43 3.42 3.12
N THR A 54 -6.48 3.25 4.02
CA THR A 54 -5.07 3.10 3.68
C THR A 54 -4.67 1.66 3.90
N TYR A 55 -3.95 1.10 2.93
CA TYR A 55 -3.56 -0.30 2.86
C TYR A 55 -2.08 -0.44 3.14
N TYR A 56 -1.71 -1.17 4.18
CA TYR A 56 -0.33 -1.51 4.47
C TYR A 56 0.05 -2.79 3.75
N VAL A 57 0.96 -2.67 2.80
CA VAL A 57 1.35 -3.76 1.91
C VAL A 57 2.85 -4.02 1.93
N PHE A 58 3.21 -5.28 1.74
CA PHE A 58 4.58 -5.67 1.46
C PHE A 58 4.69 -6.04 -0.02
N LYS A 59 5.62 -5.38 -0.73
CA LYS A 59 5.91 -5.70 -2.12
C LYS A 59 7.14 -6.59 -2.16
N TYR A 60 7.02 -7.79 -2.74
CA TYR A 60 8.20 -8.63 -2.96
C TYR A 60 9.17 -7.97 -3.93
N PRO A 61 10.48 -8.21 -3.79
CA PRO A 61 11.50 -7.64 -4.69
C PRO A 61 11.32 -8.05 -6.15
N THR A 62 10.62 -9.16 -6.42
CA THR A 62 10.26 -9.59 -7.77
C THR A 62 9.12 -8.77 -8.39
N GLY A 63 8.39 -7.97 -7.61
CA GLY A 63 7.26 -7.15 -8.04
C GLY A 63 6.00 -7.92 -8.45
N THR A 64 6.06 -9.25 -8.48
CA THR A 64 4.96 -10.11 -8.95
C THR A 64 3.85 -10.29 -7.91
N LYS A 65 4.21 -10.15 -6.63
CA LYS A 65 3.33 -10.43 -5.49
C LYS A 65 3.35 -9.28 -4.51
N VAL A 66 2.18 -9.00 -3.95
CA VAL A 66 1.97 -7.99 -2.92
C VAL A 66 1.16 -8.64 -1.80
N LEU A 67 1.63 -8.54 -0.57
CA LEU A 67 0.88 -8.98 0.60
C LEU A 67 0.13 -7.81 1.20
N LEU A 68 -1.14 -7.99 1.49
CA LEU A 68 -1.90 -7.08 2.33
C LEU A 68 -1.73 -7.51 3.79
N LEU A 69 -1.12 -6.63 4.60
CA LEU A 69 -0.88 -6.87 6.01
C LEU A 69 -1.94 -6.23 6.91
N GLY A 70 -2.47 -5.08 6.50
CA GLY A 70 -3.48 -4.37 7.28
C GLY A 70 -4.18 -3.27 6.49
N VAL A 71 -5.37 -2.92 6.95
CA VAL A 71 -6.20 -1.85 6.42
C VAL A 71 -6.64 -0.98 7.59
N TRP A 72 -6.51 0.33 7.44
CA TRP A 72 -7.03 1.30 8.40
C TRP A 72 -7.90 2.33 7.69
N ASP A 73 -8.98 2.72 8.37
CA ASP A 73 -9.88 3.75 7.88
C ASP A 73 -9.23 5.13 8.05
N ARG A 74 -9.24 5.94 6.99
CA ARG A 74 -8.62 7.27 7.02
C ARG A 74 -9.41 8.27 7.87
N GLU A 75 -10.71 8.08 8.02
CA GLU A 75 -11.58 9.00 8.75
C GLU A 75 -11.62 8.64 10.25
N SER A 76 -11.50 7.35 10.58
CA SER A 76 -11.56 6.83 11.94
C SER A 76 -10.21 6.82 12.67
N ASP A 77 -9.09 6.86 11.93
CA ASP A 77 -7.75 6.73 12.51
C ASP A 77 -6.95 8.07 12.49
N PRO A 78 -6.99 8.88 13.57
CA PRO A 78 -6.25 10.14 13.65
C PRO A 78 -4.72 9.94 13.66
N VAL A 79 -4.24 8.69 13.86
CA VAL A 79 -2.81 8.34 13.86
C VAL A 79 -2.22 8.42 12.45
N ALA A 80 -3.00 8.12 11.41
CA ALA A 80 -2.55 8.21 10.03
C ALA A 80 -2.43 9.68 9.56
N ALA A 81 -3.32 10.56 10.04
CA ALA A 81 -3.28 11.99 9.74
C ALA A 81 -2.11 12.72 10.42
N MET A 82 -1.74 12.31 11.65
CA MET A 82 -0.72 13.01 12.43
C MET A 82 0.74 12.75 11.99
N VAL A 83 1.01 11.78 11.11
CA VAL A 83 2.37 11.54 10.56
C VAL A 83 2.70 12.48 9.38
N SER A 84 1.77 13.36 8.97
CA SER A 84 2.03 14.43 8.00
C SER A 84 2.81 15.62 8.61
N CYS A 85 2.91 15.71 9.95
CA CYS A 85 3.59 16.81 10.62
C CYS A 85 4.76 16.31 11.48
N SER A 86 5.92 16.09 10.86
CA SER A 86 7.19 16.15 11.59
C SER A 86 8.24 16.94 10.83
N CYS A 87 8.25 18.23 11.20
CA CYS A 87 9.36 19.15 11.34
C CYS A 87 10.12 19.61 10.07
N PRO A 88 10.07 20.92 9.73
CA PRO A 88 11.19 21.52 9.02
C PRO A 88 12.37 21.61 9.99
N ALA A 89 13.49 20.94 9.68
CA ALA A 89 14.75 21.20 10.36
C ALA A 89 15.22 22.60 9.94
N ALA A 90 15.14 23.54 10.87
CA ALA A 90 15.82 24.83 10.80
C ALA A 90 17.25 24.71 11.33
#